data_AF-A0A6N0HZ45-F1
#
_entry.id   AF-A0A6N0HZ45-F1
#
_cell.length_a   1.000
_cell.length_b   1.000
_cell.length_c   1.000
_cell.angle_alpha   90.00
_cell.angle_beta   90.00
_cell.angle_gamma   90.00
#
_symmetry.space_group_name_H-M   'P 1'
#
loop_
_entity.id
_entity.type
_entity.pdbx_description
1 polymer ?
#
loop_
_entity_poly.entity_id
_entity_poly.type
_entity_poly.pdbx_seq_one_letter_code
_entity_poly.pdbx_strand_id
1 'polypeptide(L)'
;MDNEIKVWDPLVRIFHWTLVAAFVIAYVTEDELLTLHVWAGYYVAALLVFRVFWGLIGPRYARFKDFIYAPTTIIAYLKDMSGNRARRYLGHNPAAGAMVVALLLMLTGTTLTGLQLYAVEKGAGPLAQVEGFTLISTAHADDDEDEEEHEGDEGEGDEFWEELHETFANLTLMLVLLHIVGVVVSSLAHNENLPRAMVTGRKRSEE
;
A
#
# COMPACT_ATOMS: atom_id res chain seq x y z
N MET A 1 -4.57 17.76 -34.18
CA MET A 1 -5.06 16.37 -33.99
C MET A 1 -4.40 15.89 -32.71
N ASP A 2 -5.12 15.84 -31.58
CA ASP A 2 -4.52 15.45 -30.30
C ASP A 2 -4.15 13.97 -30.35
N ASN A 3 -2.86 13.71 -30.50
CA ASN A 3 -2.30 12.37 -30.61
C ASN A 3 -2.19 11.79 -29.18
N GLU A 4 -3.28 11.23 -28.65
CA GLU A 4 -3.30 10.60 -27.33
C GLU A 4 -2.88 9.12 -27.43
N ILE A 5 -1.80 8.75 -26.75
CA ILE A 5 -1.39 7.34 -26.64
C ILE A 5 -1.99 6.70 -25.37
N LYS A 6 -2.53 5.48 -25.48
CA LYS A 6 -2.94 4.67 -24.33
C LYS A 6 -1.68 4.11 -23.68
N VAL A 7 -1.33 4.63 -22.51
CA VAL A 7 -0.10 4.25 -21.80
C VAL A 7 -0.40 3.34 -20.60
N TRP A 8 -1.59 3.47 -20.00
CA TRP A 8 -1.92 2.78 -18.76
C TRP A 8 -2.90 1.63 -18.96
N ASP A 9 -2.55 0.49 -18.39
CA ASP A 9 -3.38 -0.70 -18.36
C ASP A 9 -4.70 -0.45 -17.60
N PRO A 10 -5.86 -0.80 -18.18
CA PRO A 10 -7.15 -0.57 -17.55
C PRO A 10 -7.32 -1.25 -16.19
N LEU A 11 -6.78 -2.45 -16.01
CA LEU A 11 -6.89 -3.22 -14.77
C LEU A 11 -6.03 -2.62 -13.67
N VAL A 12 -4.84 -2.12 -13.99
CA VAL A 12 -3.96 -1.44 -13.01
C VAL A 12 -4.63 -0.17 -12.47
N ARG A 13 -5.38 0.55 -13.30
CA ARG A 13 -6.11 1.76 -12.86
C ARG A 13 -7.27 1.42 -11.95
N ILE A 14 -8.07 0.40 -12.30
CA ILE A 14 -9.18 -0.06 -11.45
C ILE A 14 -8.61 -0.49 -10.10
N PHE A 15 -7.59 -1.35 -10.10
CA PHE A 15 -6.87 -1.76 -8.90
C PHE A 15 -6.41 -0.57 -8.04
N HIS A 16 -5.80 0.44 -8.66
CA HIS A 16 -5.29 1.59 -7.93
C HIS A 16 -6.41 2.38 -7.24
N TRP A 17 -7.49 2.71 -7.96
CA TRP A 17 -8.60 3.48 -7.38
C TRP A 17 -9.39 2.69 -6.34
N THR A 18 -9.54 1.37 -6.54
CA THR A 18 -10.15 0.50 -5.52
C THR A 18 -9.26 0.37 -4.30
N LEU A 19 -7.93 0.31 -4.47
CA LEU A 19 -6.98 0.27 -3.36
C LEU A 19 -7.02 1.58 -2.57
N VAL A 20 -7.03 2.73 -3.24
CA VAL A 20 -7.14 4.05 -2.59
C VAL A 20 -8.44 4.14 -1.79
N ALA A 21 -9.58 3.74 -2.37
CA ALA A 21 -10.85 3.77 -1.67
C ALA A 21 -10.84 2.85 -0.44
N ALA A 22 -10.35 1.62 -0.58
CA ALA A 22 -10.27 0.67 0.53
C ALA A 22 -9.34 1.15 1.65
N PHE A 23 -8.19 1.73 1.30
CA PHE A 23 -7.26 2.31 2.28
C PHE A 23 -7.89 3.49 3.04
N VAL A 24 -8.56 4.41 2.33
CA VAL A 24 -9.24 5.55 2.97
C VAL A 24 -10.36 5.09 3.88
N ILE A 25 -11.15 4.07 3.46
CA ILE A 25 -12.17 3.49 4.32
C ILE A 25 -11.51 2.92 5.57
N ALA A 26 -10.49 2.05 5.43
CA ALA A 26 -9.80 1.46 6.56
C ALA A 26 -9.31 2.52 7.55
N TYR A 27 -8.59 3.54 7.06
CA TYR A 27 -8.05 4.62 7.88
C TYR A 27 -9.11 5.44 8.62
N VAL A 28 -10.22 5.80 7.97
CA VAL A 28 -11.27 6.60 8.61
C VAL A 28 -12.08 5.78 9.62
N THR A 29 -12.11 4.46 9.47
CA THR A 29 -12.95 3.56 10.26
C THR A 29 -12.23 2.88 11.42
N GLU A 30 -10.92 3.14 11.60
CA GLU A 30 -10.08 2.44 12.56
C GLU A 30 -10.57 2.57 14.01
N ASP A 31 -11.03 3.75 14.42
CA ASP A 31 -11.45 4.01 15.81
C ASP A 31 -12.88 3.54 16.13
N GLU A 32 -13.87 3.93 15.31
CA GLU A 32 -15.30 3.76 15.64
C GLU A 32 -15.94 2.53 15.00
N LEU A 33 -15.42 2.08 13.86
CA LEU A 33 -16.08 1.09 13.01
C LEU A 33 -15.13 -0.08 12.69
N LEU A 34 -14.62 -0.73 13.74
CA LEU A 34 -13.64 -1.82 13.65
C LEU A 34 -14.05 -2.92 12.64
N THR A 35 -15.33 -3.31 12.60
CA THR A 35 -15.80 -4.29 11.60
C THR A 35 -15.55 -3.81 10.17
N LEU A 36 -15.84 -2.54 9.88
CA LEU A 36 -15.62 -1.96 8.55
C LEU A 36 -14.13 -1.81 8.25
N HIS A 37 -13.32 -1.43 9.24
CA HIS A 37 -11.86 -1.39 9.14
C HIS A 37 -11.29 -2.75 8.74
N VAL A 38 -11.70 -3.82 9.45
CA VAL A 38 -11.25 -5.20 9.18
C VAL A 38 -11.66 -5.66 7.78
N TRP A 39 -12.90 -5.43 7.35
CA TRP A 39 -13.35 -5.76 6.00
C TRP A 39 -12.60 -4.98 4.91
N ALA A 40 -12.33 -3.69 5.15
CA ALA A 40 -11.51 -2.89 4.26
C ALA A 40 -10.06 -3.43 4.19
N GLY A 41 -9.49 -3.84 5.33
CA GLY A 41 -8.20 -4.51 5.42
C GLY A 41 -8.13 -5.80 4.60
N TYR A 42 -9.15 -6.66 4.71
CA TYR A 42 -9.24 -7.86 3.86
C TYR A 42 -9.31 -7.54 2.36
N TYR A 43 -10.02 -6.46 2.00
CA TYR A 43 -10.09 -6.01 0.61
C TYR A 43 -8.74 -5.52 0.11
N VAL A 44 -8.01 -4.74 0.93
CA VAL A 44 -6.62 -4.32 0.64
C VAL A 44 -5.74 -5.55 0.45
N ALA A 45 -5.77 -6.52 1.37
CA ALA A 45 -4.98 -7.75 1.27
C ALA A 45 -5.27 -8.51 -0.03
N ALA A 46 -6.54 -8.71 -0.40
CA ALA A 46 -6.94 -9.36 -1.64
C ALA A 46 -6.43 -8.61 -2.88
N LEU A 47 -6.54 -7.28 -2.88
CA LEU A 47 -6.02 -6.43 -3.95
C LEU A 47 -4.49 -6.54 -4.05
N LEU A 48 -3.76 -6.54 -2.94
CA LEU A 48 -2.30 -6.70 -2.94
C LEU A 48 -1.88 -8.04 -3.54
N VAL A 49 -2.54 -9.14 -3.15
CA VAL A 49 -2.30 -10.47 -3.72
C VAL A 49 -2.54 -10.44 -5.22
N PHE A 50 -3.69 -9.93 -5.67
CA PHE A 50 -3.99 -9.75 -7.09
C PHE A 50 -2.89 -8.94 -7.81
N ARG A 51 -2.42 -7.85 -7.19
CA ARG A 51 -1.40 -6.99 -7.78
C ARG A 51 -0.06 -7.66 -7.93
N VAL A 52 0.36 -8.46 -6.94
CA VAL A 52 1.58 -9.26 -7.00
C VAL A 52 1.50 -10.26 -8.15
N PHE A 53 0.40 -11.02 -8.24
CA PHE A 53 0.18 -11.94 -9.37
C PHE A 53 0.18 -11.22 -10.73
N TRP A 54 -0.55 -10.11 -10.83
CA TRP A 54 -0.63 -9.32 -12.07
C TRP A 54 0.72 -8.66 -12.42
N GLY A 55 1.52 -8.27 -11.44
CA GLY A 55 2.86 -7.73 -11.64
C GLY A 55 3.90 -8.77 -12.10
N LEU A 56 3.60 -10.06 -11.96
CA LEU A 56 4.45 -11.14 -12.46
C LEU A 56 4.02 -11.62 -13.86
N ILE A 57 2.71 -11.80 -14.07
CA ILE A 57 2.16 -12.44 -15.29
C ILE A 57 1.63 -11.41 -16.31
N GLY A 58 1.32 -10.20 -15.86
CA GLY A 58 0.58 -9.21 -16.64
C GLY A 58 1.32 -8.63 -17.86
N PRO A 59 0.67 -7.70 -18.57
CA PRO A 59 1.22 -7.08 -19.78
C PRO A 59 2.49 -6.26 -19.49
N ARG A 60 3.22 -5.92 -20.57
CA ARG A 60 4.55 -5.27 -20.53
C ARG A 60 4.62 -3.95 -19.74
N TYR A 61 3.49 -3.29 -19.46
CA TYR A 61 3.47 -2.06 -18.67
C TYR A 61 3.02 -2.28 -17.22
N ALA A 62 2.57 -3.48 -16.87
CA ALA A 62 2.11 -3.84 -15.52
C ALA A 62 3.15 -4.64 -14.72
N ARG A 63 4.17 -5.17 -15.41
CA ARG A 63 5.18 -6.08 -14.85
C ARG A 63 6.24 -5.36 -14.03
N PHE A 64 6.61 -5.95 -12.90
CA PHE A 64 7.65 -5.42 -12.00
C PHE A 64 8.99 -5.20 -12.71
N LYS A 65 9.37 -6.08 -13.64
CA LYS A 65 10.64 -6.00 -14.38
C LYS A 65 10.77 -4.74 -15.24
N ASP A 66 9.65 -4.15 -15.66
CA ASP A 66 9.65 -3.00 -16.57
C ASP A 66 9.79 -1.66 -15.83
N PHE A 67 9.67 -1.64 -14.49
CA PHE A 67 9.76 -0.40 -13.69
C PHE A 67 10.61 -0.49 -12.41
N ILE A 68 11.10 -1.68 -12.03
CA ILE A 68 12.07 -1.81 -10.95
C ILE A 68 13.46 -1.48 -11.51
N TYR A 69 13.98 -0.33 -11.12
CA TYR A 69 15.33 0.11 -11.43
C TYR A 69 16.29 -0.20 -10.27
N ALA A 70 17.59 -0.33 -10.57
CA ALA A 70 18.60 -0.51 -9.54
C ALA A 70 18.63 0.71 -8.57
N PRO A 71 18.90 0.51 -7.27
CA PRO A 71 18.96 1.61 -6.28
C PRO A 71 19.88 2.76 -6.69
N THR A 72 20.99 2.43 -7.37
CA THR A 72 21.94 3.42 -7.91
C THR A 72 21.33 4.33 -8.97
N THR A 73 20.45 3.80 -9.83
CA THR A 73 19.72 4.56 -10.85
C THR A 73 18.66 5.47 -10.22
N ILE A 74 18.00 5.00 -9.15
CA ILE A 74 17.00 5.79 -8.41
C ILE A 74 17.67 6.99 -7.73
N ILE A 75 18.78 6.76 -7.02
CA ILE A 75 19.55 7.81 -6.34
C ILE A 75 20.13 8.81 -7.35
N ALA A 76 20.68 8.33 -8.46
CA ALA A 76 21.17 9.19 -9.54
C ALA A 76 20.05 10.06 -10.13
N TYR A 77 18.86 9.49 -10.34
CA TYR A 77 17.70 10.23 -10.83
C TYR A 77 17.23 11.30 -9.81
N LEU A 78 17.13 10.96 -8.52
CA LEU A 78 16.77 11.93 -7.48
C LEU A 78 17.75 13.11 -7.42
N LYS A 79 19.06 12.82 -7.59
CA LYS A 79 20.11 13.83 -7.65
C LYS A 79 20.03 14.71 -8.90
N ASP A 80 19.72 14.12 -10.06
CA ASP A 80 19.54 14.86 -11.33
C ASP A 80 18.26 15.70 -11.35
N MET A 81 17.21 15.26 -10.64
CA MET A 81 15.97 16.02 -10.42
C MET A 81 16.24 17.27 -9.57
N SER A 82 17.06 17.16 -8.52
CA SER A 82 17.54 18.32 -7.74
C SER A 82 18.41 19.29 -8.57
N GLY A 83 18.96 18.84 -9.70
CA GLY A 83 19.82 19.62 -10.59
C GLY A 83 19.13 20.23 -11.82
N ASN A 84 17.79 20.18 -11.91
CA ASN A 84 16.99 20.71 -13.02
C ASN A 84 17.34 20.11 -14.41
N ARG A 85 17.85 18.86 -14.45
CA ARG A 85 18.21 18.13 -15.70
C ARG A 85 17.28 16.95 -15.99
N ALA A 86 16.02 17.02 -15.53
CA ALA A 86 15.09 15.90 -15.61
C ALA A 86 14.74 15.55 -17.08
N ARG A 87 15.34 14.47 -17.59
CA ARG A 87 14.93 13.85 -18.86
C ARG A 87 13.50 13.33 -18.71
N ARG A 88 12.65 13.58 -19.71
CA ARG A 88 11.26 13.12 -19.72
C ARG A 88 11.21 11.61 -19.96
N TYR A 89 10.73 10.85 -18.98
CA TYR A 89 10.46 9.42 -19.14
C TYR A 89 9.00 9.24 -19.57
N LEU A 90 8.77 8.54 -20.70
CA LEU A 90 7.44 8.31 -21.26
C LEU A 90 6.62 7.26 -20.47
N GLY A 91 7.29 6.37 -19.72
CA GLY A 91 6.70 5.33 -18.86
C GLY A 91 6.72 5.68 -17.37
N HIS A 92 7.35 4.84 -16.54
CA HIS A 92 7.61 5.18 -15.14
C HIS A 92 8.97 5.86 -15.00
N ASN A 93 8.95 7.00 -14.33
CA ASN A 93 10.13 7.62 -13.78
C ASN A 93 10.77 6.65 -12.76
N PRO A 94 12.12 6.48 -12.72
CA PRO A 94 12.80 5.66 -11.71
C PRO A 94 12.34 5.92 -10.27
N ALA A 95 12.07 7.18 -9.92
CA ALA A 95 11.54 7.54 -8.60
C ALA A 95 10.10 7.03 -8.38
N ALA A 96 9.25 7.08 -9.40
CA ALA A 96 7.88 6.57 -9.33
C ALA A 96 7.84 5.04 -9.21
N GLY A 97 8.73 4.33 -9.91
CA GLY A 97 8.89 2.88 -9.78
C GLY A 97 9.30 2.46 -8.35
N ALA A 98 10.26 3.19 -7.76
CA ALA A 98 10.68 2.97 -6.38
C ALA A 98 9.54 3.18 -5.38
N MET A 99 8.74 4.25 -5.56
CA MET A 99 7.58 4.54 -4.72
C MET A 99 6.51 3.44 -4.77
N VAL A 100 6.24 2.87 -5.94
CA VAL A 100 5.29 1.74 -6.06
C VAL A 100 5.76 0.55 -5.24
N VAL A 101 7.05 0.21 -5.29
CA VAL A 101 7.60 -0.89 -4.49
C VAL A 101 7.52 -0.59 -3.00
N ALA A 102 7.92 0.62 -2.58
CA ALA A 102 7.86 1.03 -1.18
C ALA A 102 6.44 0.98 -0.62
N LEU A 103 5.46 1.51 -1.35
CA LEU A 103 4.05 1.46 -0.98
C LEU A 103 3.53 0.03 -0.90
N LEU A 104 3.83 -0.83 -1.89
CA LEU A 104 3.39 -2.22 -1.85
C LEU A 104 3.99 -2.98 -0.65
N LEU A 105 5.26 -2.76 -0.33
CA LEU A 105 5.91 -3.38 0.82
C LEU A 105 5.29 -2.90 2.14
N MET A 106 5.11 -1.59 2.32
CA MET A 106 4.54 -1.05 3.55
C MET A 106 3.06 -1.39 3.72
N LEU A 107 2.26 -1.35 2.64
CA LEU A 107 0.88 -1.83 2.65
C LEU A 107 0.81 -3.31 3.01
N THR A 108 1.72 -4.14 2.46
CA THR A 108 1.78 -5.56 2.82
C THR A 108 2.10 -5.73 4.30
N GLY A 109 3.11 -5.01 4.82
CA GLY A 109 3.45 -5.00 6.25
C GLY A 109 2.25 -4.63 7.12
N THR A 110 1.60 -3.51 6.82
CA THR A 110 0.40 -3.02 7.52
C THR A 110 -0.73 -4.06 7.52
N THR A 111 -1.01 -4.69 6.38
CA THR A 111 -2.06 -5.72 6.30
C THR A 111 -1.69 -6.99 7.07
N LEU A 112 -0.42 -7.39 7.05
CA LEU A 112 0.02 -8.60 7.75
C LEU A 112 -0.01 -8.40 9.27
N THR A 113 0.47 -7.27 9.75
CA THR A 113 0.42 -6.93 11.19
C THR A 113 -1.03 -6.76 11.64
N GLY A 114 -1.90 -6.13 10.84
CA GLY A 114 -3.32 -5.99 11.19
C GLY A 114 -4.09 -7.31 11.21
N LEU A 115 -3.79 -8.22 10.28
CA LEU A 115 -4.36 -9.58 10.32
C LEU A 115 -3.88 -10.37 11.54
N GLN A 116 -2.64 -10.16 11.97
CA GLN A 116 -2.08 -10.81 13.14
C GLN A 116 -2.69 -10.23 14.42
N LEU A 117 -2.79 -8.90 14.52
CA LEU A 117 -3.45 -8.21 15.63
C LEU A 117 -4.90 -8.69 15.78
N TYR A 118 -5.66 -8.73 14.67
CA TYR A 118 -7.03 -9.22 14.69
C TYR A 118 -7.14 -10.70 15.11
N ALA A 119 -6.16 -11.53 14.74
CA ALA A 119 -6.11 -12.92 15.15
C ALA A 119 -5.80 -13.09 16.64
N VAL A 120 -4.92 -12.25 17.19
CA VAL A 120 -4.50 -12.29 18.59
C VAL A 120 -5.60 -11.72 19.50
N GLU A 121 -6.11 -10.53 19.22
CA GLU A 121 -7.11 -9.87 20.07
C GLU A 121 -8.51 -10.50 19.99
N LYS A 122 -8.94 -10.92 18.80
CA LYS A 122 -10.31 -11.40 18.56
C LYS A 122 -10.40 -12.90 18.36
N GLY A 123 -9.28 -13.62 18.35
CA GLY A 123 -9.26 -15.06 18.07
C GLY A 123 -9.85 -15.41 16.70
N ALA A 124 -9.90 -14.45 15.77
CA ALA A 124 -10.69 -14.54 14.55
C ALA A 124 -9.86 -14.27 13.29
N GLY A 125 -10.36 -14.75 12.14
CA GLY A 125 -9.70 -14.58 10.86
C GLY A 125 -8.73 -15.71 10.48
N PRO A 126 -8.08 -15.61 9.31
CA PRO A 126 -7.33 -16.72 8.73
C PRO A 126 -6.03 -17.04 9.47
N LEU A 127 -5.46 -16.09 10.21
CA LEU A 127 -4.23 -16.31 10.98
C LEU A 127 -4.47 -16.89 12.37
N ALA A 128 -5.71 -16.82 12.89
CA ALA A 128 -6.07 -17.42 14.18
C ALA A 128 -5.94 -18.96 14.17
N GLN A 129 -6.02 -19.58 12.99
CA GLN A 129 -5.86 -21.03 12.82
C GLN A 129 -4.40 -21.47 12.60
N VAL A 130 -3.47 -20.52 12.46
CA VAL A 130 -2.06 -20.81 12.18
C VAL A 130 -1.32 -20.91 13.52
N GLU A 131 -1.36 -22.09 14.15
CA GLU A 131 -0.68 -22.40 15.42
C GLU A 131 0.87 -22.42 15.35
N GLY A 132 1.51 -21.62 14.49
CA GLY A 132 2.92 -21.80 14.13
C GLY A 132 3.79 -20.55 14.09
N PHE A 133 3.23 -19.35 14.23
CA PHE A 133 4.03 -18.09 14.20
C PHE A 133 4.09 -17.38 15.55
N THR A 134 3.97 -18.13 16.65
CA THR A 134 4.21 -17.63 18.01
C THR A 134 5.69 -17.79 18.34
N LEU A 135 6.50 -16.77 18.03
CA LEU A 135 7.85 -16.61 18.57
C LEU A 135 7.84 -16.17 20.05
N ILE A 136 6.66 -15.90 20.61
CA ILE A 136 6.43 -15.66 22.03
C ILE A 136 5.35 -16.65 22.47
N SER A 137 5.67 -17.43 23.50
CA SER A 137 4.81 -18.44 24.09
C SER A 137 3.57 -17.79 24.68
N THR A 138 2.49 -17.68 23.91
CA THR A 138 1.17 -17.30 24.42
C THR A 138 0.60 -18.50 25.18
N ALA A 139 0.73 -18.45 26.50
CA ALA A 139 0.03 -19.36 27.39
C ALA A 139 -1.47 -19.10 27.24
N HIS A 140 -2.17 -20.00 26.56
CA HIS A 140 -3.63 -19.99 26.50
C HIS A 140 -4.15 -20.48 27.86
N ALA A 141 -4.81 -19.60 28.61
CA ALA A 141 -5.67 -19.95 29.72
C ALA A 141 -7.11 -19.72 29.28
N ASP A 142 -7.87 -20.81 29.27
CA ASP A 142 -9.26 -20.90 28.86
C ASP A 142 -10.19 -20.57 30.03
N ASP A 143 -11.37 -20.05 29.66
CA ASP A 143 -12.62 -19.89 30.44
C ASP A 143 -12.61 -19.01 31.71
N ASP A 144 -13.35 -17.89 31.68
CA ASP A 144 -14.70 -17.88 32.28
C ASP A 144 -15.45 -16.57 31.94
N GLU A 145 -16.73 -16.73 31.60
CA GLU A 145 -17.73 -15.67 31.43
C GLU A 145 -17.89 -14.90 32.75
N ASP A 146 -17.62 -13.59 32.78
CA ASP A 146 -18.32 -12.63 33.65
C ASP A 146 -18.04 -11.18 33.21
N GLU A 147 -19.11 -10.42 33.03
CA GLU A 147 -19.13 -8.99 32.73
C GLU A 147 -18.62 -8.18 33.93
N GLU A 148 -17.34 -7.83 34.03
CA GLU A 148 -16.90 -6.70 34.86
C GLU A 148 -15.80 -5.86 34.18
N GLU A 149 -16.04 -4.55 34.16
CA GLU A 149 -15.11 -3.50 33.74
C GLU A 149 -13.81 -3.60 34.55
N HIS A 150 -12.73 -4.13 33.97
CA HIS A 150 -11.41 -4.03 34.58
C HIS A 150 -10.29 -3.93 33.54
N GLU A 151 -9.46 -2.91 33.75
CA GLU A 151 -8.15 -2.64 33.15
C GLU A 151 -7.39 -3.96 32.90
N GLY A 152 -7.40 -4.41 31.64
CA GLY A 152 -6.75 -5.64 31.24
C GLY A 152 -5.24 -5.42 31.20
N ASP A 153 -4.51 -6.28 31.91
CA ASP A 153 -3.11 -6.57 31.64
C ASP A 153 -3.06 -7.17 30.22
N GLU A 154 -3.02 -6.30 29.21
CA GLU A 154 -2.85 -6.69 27.82
C GLU A 154 -1.52 -7.44 27.74
N GLY A 155 -1.56 -8.71 27.31
CA GLY A 155 -0.34 -9.50 27.24
C GLY A 155 0.69 -8.78 26.38
N GLU A 156 1.98 -8.84 26.74
CA GLU A 156 3.06 -8.17 26.00
C GLU A 156 3.04 -8.42 24.47
N GLY A 157 2.39 -9.49 24.02
CA GLY A 157 2.18 -9.80 22.60
C GLY A 157 1.13 -8.92 21.91
N ASP A 158 0.06 -8.54 22.59
CA ASP A 158 -1.08 -7.80 22.04
C ASP A 158 -0.67 -6.35 21.78
N GLU A 159 -0.12 -5.69 22.81
CA GLU A 159 0.46 -4.34 22.72
C GLU A 159 1.53 -4.24 21.61
N PHE A 160 2.34 -5.29 21.44
CA PHE A 160 3.38 -5.33 20.40
C PHE A 160 2.80 -5.35 18.98
N TRP A 161 1.75 -6.14 18.74
CA TRP A 161 1.13 -6.20 17.41
C TRP A 161 0.36 -4.92 17.09
N GLU A 162 -0.22 -4.28 18.11
CA GLU A 162 -0.87 -2.97 17.98
C GLU A 162 0.16 -1.90 17.61
N GLU A 163 1.24 -1.77 18.38
CA GLU A 163 2.31 -0.79 18.12
C GLU A 163 2.92 -1.00 16.73
N LEU A 164 3.14 -2.26 16.33
CA LEU A 164 3.61 -2.57 14.99
C LEU A 164 2.60 -2.15 13.93
N HIS A 165 1.32 -2.49 14.10
CA HIS A 165 0.29 -2.13 13.13
C HIS A 165 0.20 -0.61 12.97
N GLU A 166 0.15 0.13 14.07
CA GLU A 166 0.12 1.58 14.09
C GLU A 166 1.37 2.17 13.42
N THR A 167 2.55 1.64 13.74
CA THR A 167 3.82 2.07 13.14
C THR A 167 3.81 1.88 11.62
N PHE A 168 3.39 0.70 11.14
CA PHE A 168 3.29 0.43 9.71
C PHE A 168 2.22 1.29 9.02
N ALA A 169 1.07 1.53 9.68
CA ALA A 169 0.02 2.40 9.18
C ALA A 169 0.50 3.85 9.03
N ASN A 170 1.17 4.38 10.06
CA ASN A 170 1.76 5.73 10.07
C ASN A 170 2.83 5.89 8.98
N LEU A 171 3.72 4.91 8.81
CA LEU A 171 4.71 4.91 7.73
C LEU A 171 4.07 4.82 6.35
N THR A 172 3.02 4.01 6.19
CA THR A 172 2.25 3.91 4.95
C THR A 172 1.59 5.25 4.61
N LEU A 173 0.95 5.90 5.59
CA LEU A 173 0.34 7.21 5.43
C LEU A 173 1.36 8.26 4.99
N MET A 174 2.54 8.30 5.62
CA MET A 174 3.63 9.17 5.21
C MET A 174 4.05 8.92 3.74
N LEU A 175 4.18 7.66 3.33
CA LEU A 175 4.51 7.32 1.94
C LEU A 175 3.40 7.70 0.96
N VAL A 176 2.13 7.59 1.36
CA VAL A 176 1.00 8.05 0.54
C VAL A 176 1.04 9.56 0.35
N LEU A 177 1.31 10.33 1.41
CA LEU A 177 1.49 11.78 1.30
C LEU A 177 2.66 12.13 0.39
N LEU A 178 3.81 11.47 0.58
CA LEU A 178 4.98 11.66 -0.26
C LEU A 178 4.71 11.30 -1.73
N HIS A 179 3.92 10.24 -1.96
CA HIS A 179 3.47 9.86 -3.30
C HIS A 179 2.62 10.96 -3.95
N ILE A 180 1.63 11.50 -3.23
CA ILE A 180 0.77 12.58 -3.72
C ILE A 180 1.62 13.82 -4.06
N VAL A 181 2.54 14.23 -3.16
CA VAL A 181 3.48 15.33 -3.40
C VAL A 181 4.33 15.05 -4.65
N GLY A 182 4.88 13.85 -4.78
CA GLY A 182 5.67 13.44 -5.95
C GLY A 182 4.87 13.51 -7.25
N VAL A 183 3.60 13.10 -7.23
CA VAL A 183 2.68 13.22 -8.38
C VAL A 183 2.43 14.69 -8.73
N VAL A 184 2.19 15.55 -7.74
CA VAL A 184 1.98 17.00 -7.96
C VAL A 184 3.24 17.65 -8.54
N VAL A 185 4.40 17.42 -7.93
CA VAL A 185 5.69 17.98 -8.40
C VAL A 185 5.99 17.53 -9.83
N SER A 186 5.85 16.24 -10.11
CA SER A 186 6.05 15.68 -11.45
C SER A 186 5.04 16.24 -12.47
N SER A 187 3.78 16.41 -12.04
CA SER A 187 2.71 16.99 -12.87
C SER A 187 3.01 18.44 -13.25
N LEU A 188 3.51 19.24 -12.30
CA LEU A 188 3.92 20.63 -12.55
C LEU A 188 5.19 20.70 -13.40
N ALA A 189 6.21 19.89 -13.10
CA ALA A 189 7.49 19.90 -13.81
C ALA A 189 7.34 19.50 -15.30
N HIS A 190 6.38 18.64 -15.61
CA HIS A 190 6.13 18.17 -16.97
C HIS A 190 4.90 18.81 -17.65
N ASN A 191 4.21 19.77 -17.00
CA ASN A 191 2.96 20.38 -17.49
C ASN A 191 1.92 19.33 -17.96
N GLU A 192 1.85 18.19 -17.28
CA GLU A 192 0.97 17.07 -17.59
C GLU A 192 0.11 16.73 -16.37
N ASN A 193 -1.21 16.65 -16.54
CA ASN A 193 -2.11 16.23 -15.47
C ASN A 193 -2.04 14.71 -15.24
N LEU A 194 -1.06 14.27 -14.45
CA LEU A 194 -0.84 12.86 -14.12
C LEU A 194 -2.04 12.18 -13.43
N PRO A 195 -2.76 12.82 -12.49
CA PRO A 195 -3.97 12.23 -11.91
C PRO A 195 -5.04 11.96 -12.97
N ARG A 196 -5.22 12.89 -13.92
CA ARG A 196 -6.16 12.74 -15.03
C ARG A 196 -5.70 11.63 -15.99
N ALA A 197 -4.39 11.49 -16.21
CA ALA A 197 -3.85 10.38 -16.98
C ALA A 197 -4.07 9.03 -16.29
N MET A 198 -4.09 8.98 -14.95
CA MET A 198 -4.38 7.77 -14.18
C MET A 198 -5.86 7.36 -14.25
N VAL A 199 -6.78 8.32 -14.43
CA VAL A 199 -8.21 8.02 -14.67
C VAL A 199 -8.44 7.64 -16.13
N THR A 200 -7.98 8.47 -17.07
CA THR A 200 -8.28 8.32 -18.50
C THR A 200 -7.41 7.28 -19.21
N GLY A 201 -6.24 6.97 -18.65
CA GLY A 201 -5.23 6.04 -19.17
C GLY A 201 -4.51 6.54 -20.42
N ARG A 202 -4.74 7.79 -20.78
CA ARG A 202 -4.18 8.45 -21.96
C ARG A 202 -3.16 9.48 -21.54
N LYS A 203 -2.05 9.51 -22.26
CA LYS A 203 -1.03 10.55 -22.14
C LYS A 203 -0.98 11.30 -23.46
N ARG A 204 -0.77 12.61 -23.42
CA ARG A 204 -0.59 13.42 -24.63
C ARG A 204 0.72 12.96 -25.28
N SER A 205 0.70 12.48 -26.52
CA SER A 205 1.94 12.33 -27.28
C SER A 205 2.44 13.72 -27.60
N GLU A 206 3.75 13.93 -27.50
CA GLU A 206 4.34 15.10 -28.13
C GLU A 206 4.31 14.94 -29.65
N GLU A 207 4.16 16.07 -30.32
CA GLU A 207 4.70 16.30 -31.67
C GLU A 207 6.23 16.35 -31.61
#